data_AF-A0A9E1RMD7-F1
#
_entry.id   AF-A0A9E1RMD7-F1
#
_cell.length_a   1.000
_cell.length_b   1.000
_cell.length_c   1.000
_cell.angle_alpha   90.00
_cell.angle_beta   90.00
_cell.angle_gamma   90.00
#
_symmetry.space_group_name_H-M   'P 1'
#
loop_
_entity.id
_entity.type
_entity.pdbx_description
1 polymer ?
#
loop_
_entity_poly.entity_id
_entity_poly.type
_entity_poly.pdbx_seq_one_letter_code
_entity_poly.pdbx_strand_id
1 'polypeptide(L)'
;ATNPELAAKLRGGQDRDNYADAIRDWAEHGAESRFAMTPDQVVAGSQDRPKDKSAGAAHFELVNHLWSAGERDRAVEHFREAHRSQPENWTYKRQAWSLVGNEAAGGGEMGRFNQGPLPGQEDDWPFEGNFTTEAGAATPADYYPKTLNV
;
A
#
# COMPACT_ATOMS: atom_id res chain seq x y z
N ALA A 1 -25.04 10.18 7.72
CA ALA A 1 -24.80 10.96 6.49
C ALA A 1 -25.84 10.54 5.45
N THR A 2 -26.55 11.50 4.85
CA THR A 2 -27.81 11.30 4.10
C THR A 2 -27.66 10.86 2.63
N ASN A 3 -26.45 10.53 2.17
CA ASN A 3 -26.22 9.94 0.84
C ASN A 3 -25.31 8.70 0.95
N PRO A 4 -25.87 7.48 0.81
CA PRO A 4 -25.12 6.22 0.88
C PRO A 4 -24.01 6.09 -0.18
N GLU A 5 -24.22 6.58 -1.40
CA GLU A 5 -23.21 6.55 -2.46
C GLU A 5 -22.04 7.48 -2.16
N LEU A 6 -22.32 8.68 -1.67
CA LEU A 6 -21.27 9.63 -1.26
C LEU A 6 -20.48 9.06 -0.09
N ALA A 7 -21.16 8.43 0.88
CA ALA A 7 -20.49 7.77 1.99
C ALA A 7 -19.63 6.57 1.54
N ALA A 8 -20.08 5.79 0.55
CA ALA A 8 -19.31 4.70 -0.04
C ALA A 8 -18.06 5.20 -0.79
N LYS A 9 -18.19 6.29 -1.56
CA LYS A 9 -17.06 6.95 -2.23
C LYS A 9 -16.04 7.50 -1.22
N LEU A 10 -16.50 8.16 -0.16
CA LEU A 10 -15.63 8.69 0.90
C LEU A 10 -14.92 7.59 1.70
N ARG A 11 -15.52 6.40 1.79
CA ARG A 11 -14.90 5.21 2.41
C ARG A 11 -13.95 4.45 1.47
N GLY A 12 -13.77 4.90 0.22
CA GLY A 12 -12.89 4.24 -0.74
C GLY A 12 -13.26 2.80 -1.01
N GLY A 13 -14.57 2.45 -0.95
CA GLY A 13 -15.04 1.07 -1.13
C GLY A 13 -14.79 0.13 0.06
N GLN A 14 -14.22 0.62 1.16
CA GLN A 14 -13.99 -0.18 2.36
C GLN A 14 -15.29 -0.50 3.10
N ASP A 15 -15.46 -1.78 3.42
CA ASP A 15 -16.51 -2.27 4.29
C ASP A 15 -16.02 -2.30 5.75
N ARG A 16 -16.14 -1.15 6.41
CA ARG A 16 -15.55 -0.92 7.74
C ARG A 16 -16.39 -1.50 8.88
N ASP A 17 -17.67 -1.72 8.63
CA ASP A 17 -18.62 -2.16 9.64
C ASP A 17 -18.58 -3.68 9.80
N ASN A 18 -18.44 -4.41 8.69
CA ASN A 18 -18.41 -5.87 8.68
C ASN A 18 -17.24 -6.48 9.46
N TYR A 19 -16.07 -5.83 9.51
CA TYR A 19 -14.96 -6.32 10.33
C TYR A 19 -15.27 -6.19 11.83
N ALA A 20 -15.85 -5.06 12.26
CA ALA A 20 -16.22 -4.88 13.65
C ALA A 20 -17.31 -5.88 14.08
N ASP A 21 -18.27 -6.17 13.19
CA ASP A 21 -19.29 -7.19 13.43
C ASP A 21 -18.69 -8.60 13.54
N ALA A 22 -17.73 -8.94 12.69
CA ALA A 22 -17.00 -10.21 12.79
C ALA A 22 -16.25 -10.36 14.13
N ILE A 23 -15.62 -9.29 14.62
CA ILE A 23 -14.92 -9.31 15.92
C ILE A 23 -15.90 -9.45 17.08
N ARG A 24 -17.08 -8.80 17.03
CA ARG A 24 -18.11 -8.94 18.08
C ARG A 24 -18.67 -10.36 18.11
N ASP A 25 -19.00 -10.92 16.94
CA ASP A 25 -19.49 -12.30 16.84
C ASP A 25 -18.46 -13.31 17.35
N TRP A 26 -17.17 -13.11 17.01
CA TRP A 26 -16.09 -13.93 17.54
C TRP A 26 -15.91 -13.80 19.06
N ALA A 27 -16.05 -12.61 19.63
CA ALA A 27 -15.97 -12.43 21.08
C ALA A 27 -17.07 -13.18 21.85
N GLU A 28 -18.24 -13.37 21.24
CA GLU A 28 -19.37 -14.10 21.83
C GLU A 28 -19.27 -15.62 21.61
N HIS A 29 -18.83 -16.06 20.44
CA HIS A 29 -18.92 -17.47 20.01
C HIS A 29 -17.56 -18.19 19.91
N GLY A 30 -16.45 -17.46 19.98
CA GLY A 30 -15.10 -18.00 19.85
C GLY A 30 -14.91 -18.75 18.53
N ALA A 31 -14.46 -20.00 18.61
CA ALA A 31 -14.22 -20.85 17.44
C ALA A 31 -15.50 -21.21 16.66
N GLU A 32 -16.68 -21.08 17.27
CA GLU A 32 -17.98 -21.34 16.64
C GLU A 32 -18.54 -20.12 15.90
N SER A 33 -17.81 -19.00 15.87
CA SER A 33 -18.20 -17.81 15.12
C SER A 33 -18.38 -18.13 13.63
N ARG A 34 -19.43 -17.58 13.03
CA ARG A 34 -19.67 -17.72 11.57
C ARG A 34 -18.57 -17.06 10.71
N PHE A 35 -17.74 -16.23 11.33
CA PHE A 35 -16.61 -15.56 10.69
C PHE A 35 -15.27 -16.26 10.97
N ALA A 36 -15.24 -17.26 11.86
CA ALA A 36 -14.04 -18.05 12.11
C ALA A 36 -13.71 -18.92 10.89
N MET A 37 -12.48 -18.79 10.39
CA MET A 37 -11.99 -19.62 9.30
C MET A 37 -11.56 -21.00 9.81
N THR A 38 -11.88 -22.05 9.05
CA THR A 38 -11.29 -23.37 9.26
C THR A 38 -9.79 -23.34 8.95
N PRO A 39 -9.00 -24.29 9.48
CA PRO A 39 -7.59 -24.40 9.12
C PRO A 39 -7.34 -24.44 7.61
N ASP A 40 -8.18 -25.16 6.86
CA ASP A 40 -8.08 -25.25 5.40
C ASP A 40 -8.39 -23.92 4.71
N GLN A 41 -9.37 -23.15 5.21
CA GLN A 41 -9.66 -21.81 4.72
C GLN A 41 -8.51 -20.84 5.00
N VAL A 42 -7.85 -20.97 6.16
CA VAL A 42 -6.64 -20.19 6.49
C VAL A 42 -5.50 -20.53 5.51
N VAL A 43 -5.26 -21.81 5.24
CA VAL A 43 -4.23 -22.24 4.30
C VAL A 43 -4.55 -21.76 2.88
N ALA A 44 -5.78 -21.93 2.41
CA ALA A 44 -6.21 -21.50 1.08
C ALA A 44 -6.20 -19.97 0.92
N GLY A 45 -6.50 -19.23 1.98
CA GLY A 45 -6.45 -17.76 2.00
C GLY A 45 -5.05 -17.19 2.23
N SER A 46 -4.10 -18.01 2.69
CA SER A 46 -2.72 -17.58 2.87
C SER A 46 -2.07 -17.36 1.51
N GLN A 47 -1.57 -16.15 1.29
CA GLN A 47 -0.88 -15.79 0.06
C GLN A 47 0.43 -16.58 -0.08
N ASP A 48 0.73 -17.02 -1.30
CA ASP A 48 2.03 -17.61 -1.63
C ASP A 48 3.18 -16.66 -1.26
N ARG A 49 4.27 -17.24 -0.76
CA ARG A 49 5.55 -16.55 -0.47
C ARG A 49 6.63 -17.01 -1.44
N PRO A 50 6.51 -16.72 -2.75
CA PRO A 50 7.58 -17.04 -3.69
C PRO A 50 8.82 -16.19 -3.37
N LYS A 51 9.97 -16.69 -3.79
CA LYS A 51 11.27 -16.05 -3.57
C LYS A 51 11.29 -14.57 -4.00
N ASP A 52 10.63 -14.23 -5.10
CA ASP A 52 10.63 -12.86 -5.64
C ASP A 52 9.89 -11.88 -4.71
N LYS A 53 8.81 -12.31 -4.05
CA LYS A 53 8.16 -11.48 -3.01
C LYS A 53 9.11 -11.26 -1.82
N SER A 54 9.82 -12.29 -1.39
CA SER A 54 10.83 -12.15 -0.32
C SER A 54 12.01 -11.25 -0.74
N ALA A 55 12.44 -11.32 -1.99
CA ALA A 55 13.48 -10.45 -2.53
C ALA A 55 13.03 -8.99 -2.58
N GLY A 56 11.80 -8.72 -3.04
CA GLY A 56 11.20 -7.39 -3.01
C GLY A 56 11.13 -6.82 -1.59
N ALA A 57 10.75 -7.63 -0.61
CA ALA A 57 10.75 -7.22 0.80
C ALA A 57 12.16 -6.92 1.33
N ALA A 58 13.16 -7.75 0.97
CA ALA A 58 14.55 -7.50 1.36
C ALA A 58 15.10 -6.20 0.77
N HIS A 59 14.78 -5.90 -0.49
CA HIS A 59 15.11 -4.61 -1.11
C HIS A 59 14.45 -3.45 -0.37
N PHE A 60 13.19 -3.59 0.03
CA PHE A 60 12.50 -2.56 0.78
C PHE A 60 13.08 -2.33 2.19
N GLU A 61 13.55 -3.38 2.87
CA GLU A 61 14.26 -3.19 4.14
C GLU A 61 15.61 -2.48 3.95
N LEU A 62 16.34 -2.78 2.86
CA LEU A 62 17.55 -2.04 2.50
C LEU A 62 17.26 -0.56 2.24
N VAL A 63 16.15 -0.25 1.57
CA VAL A 63 15.68 1.13 1.39
C VAL A 63 15.54 1.83 2.75
N ASN A 64 14.85 1.23 3.72
CA ASN A 64 14.64 1.86 5.03
C ASN A 64 15.97 2.16 5.72
N HIS A 65 16.91 1.22 5.65
CA HIS A 65 18.24 1.40 6.20
C HIS A 65 19.03 2.50 5.48
N LEU A 66 19.11 2.45 4.16
CA LEU A 66 19.90 3.38 3.35
C LEU A 66 19.34 4.79 3.40
N TRP A 67 18.02 4.94 3.34
CA TRP A 67 17.38 6.24 3.43
C TRP A 67 17.67 6.91 4.78
N SER A 68 17.54 6.16 5.88
CA SER A 68 17.86 6.68 7.22
C SER A 68 19.35 6.98 7.41
N ALA A 69 20.24 6.23 6.73
CA ALA A 69 21.67 6.50 6.68
C ALA A 69 22.06 7.66 5.74
N GLY A 70 21.12 8.18 4.96
CA GLY A 70 21.34 9.26 4.01
C GLY A 70 21.94 8.84 2.66
N GLU A 71 21.86 7.57 2.31
CA GLU A 71 22.38 6.97 1.08
C GLU A 71 21.29 6.94 -0.01
N ARG A 72 20.91 8.13 -0.52
CA ARG A 72 19.70 8.33 -1.35
C ARG A 72 19.77 7.59 -2.67
N ASP A 73 20.87 7.72 -3.40
CA ASP A 73 21.03 7.06 -4.71
C ASP A 73 20.92 5.54 -4.59
N ARG A 74 21.57 4.96 -3.57
CA ARG A 74 21.50 3.53 -3.27
C ARG A 74 20.09 3.10 -2.82
N ALA A 75 19.39 3.93 -2.06
CA ALA A 75 18.00 3.67 -1.69
C ALA A 75 17.09 3.68 -2.92
N VAL A 76 17.30 4.61 -3.86
CA VAL A 76 16.54 4.68 -5.12
C VAL A 76 16.74 3.43 -5.97
N GLU A 77 17.96 2.90 -6.06
CA GLU A 77 18.23 1.62 -6.73
C GLU A 77 17.39 0.48 -6.14
N HIS A 78 17.39 0.34 -4.81
CA HIS A 78 16.61 -0.71 -4.16
C HIS A 78 15.10 -0.48 -4.20
N PHE A 79 14.64 0.77 -4.24
CA PHE A 79 13.24 1.05 -4.52
C PHE A 79 12.85 0.49 -5.89
N ARG A 80 13.64 0.72 -6.94
CA ARG A 80 13.36 0.20 -8.29
C ARG A 80 13.29 -1.33 -8.31
N GLU A 81 14.20 -2.00 -7.59
CA GLU A 81 14.15 -3.47 -7.44
C GLU A 81 12.88 -3.94 -6.73
N ALA A 82 12.46 -3.26 -5.67
CA ALA A 82 11.23 -3.56 -4.94
C ALA A 82 9.98 -3.36 -5.82
N HIS A 83 9.93 -2.29 -6.62
CA HIS A 83 8.85 -2.03 -7.58
C HIS A 83 8.78 -3.12 -8.64
N ARG A 84 9.93 -3.54 -9.19
CA ARG A 84 9.96 -4.59 -10.22
C ARG A 84 9.53 -5.94 -9.67
N SER A 85 9.90 -6.23 -8.43
CA SER A 85 9.59 -7.52 -7.78
C SER A 85 8.13 -7.62 -7.34
N GLN A 86 7.50 -6.50 -6.97
CA GLN A 86 6.10 -6.43 -6.52
C GLN A 86 5.43 -5.17 -7.08
N PRO A 87 5.13 -5.12 -8.39
CA PRO A 87 4.59 -3.93 -9.07
C PRO A 87 3.19 -3.53 -8.61
N GLU A 88 2.47 -4.41 -7.91
CA GLU A 88 1.18 -4.13 -7.29
C GLU A 88 1.28 -3.62 -5.85
N ASN A 89 2.48 -3.63 -5.26
CA ASN A 89 2.67 -3.27 -3.85
C ASN A 89 2.75 -1.75 -3.67
N TRP A 90 1.57 -1.18 -3.43
CA TRP A 90 1.39 0.25 -3.19
C TRP A 90 2.16 0.81 -2.01
N THR A 91 2.47 0.02 -0.98
CA THR A 91 3.28 0.48 0.15
C THR A 91 4.69 0.85 -0.32
N TYR A 92 5.30 0.00 -1.15
CA TYR A 92 6.65 0.26 -1.68
C TYR A 92 6.65 1.48 -2.60
N LYS A 93 5.64 1.57 -3.47
CA LYS A 93 5.47 2.71 -4.39
C LYS A 93 5.30 4.04 -3.67
N ARG A 94 4.31 4.11 -2.77
CA ARG A 94 4.01 5.37 -2.08
C ARG A 94 5.13 5.84 -1.18
N GLN A 95 5.85 4.95 -0.50
CA GLN A 95 6.97 5.39 0.31
C GLN A 95 8.08 5.98 -0.57
N ALA A 96 8.40 5.35 -1.70
CA ALA A 96 9.37 5.88 -2.66
C ALA A 96 9.00 7.27 -3.17
N TRP A 97 7.76 7.40 -3.65
CA TRP A 97 7.25 8.65 -4.18
C TRP A 97 7.16 9.74 -3.12
N SER A 98 6.74 9.41 -1.90
CA SER A 98 6.61 10.39 -0.81
C SER A 98 7.98 10.87 -0.34
N LEU A 99 8.96 9.97 -0.22
CA LEU A 99 10.28 10.32 0.28
C LEU A 99 11.04 11.19 -0.74
N VAL A 100 11.11 10.74 -1.99
CA VAL A 100 11.76 11.50 -3.07
C VAL A 100 10.99 12.78 -3.39
N GLY A 101 9.66 12.71 -3.48
CA GLY A 101 8.82 13.87 -3.74
C GLY A 101 8.89 14.92 -2.63
N ASN A 102 8.94 14.51 -1.37
CA ASN A 102 9.10 15.43 -0.24
C ASN A 102 10.45 16.14 -0.28
N GLU A 103 11.56 15.43 -0.52
CA GLU A 103 12.88 16.07 -0.64
C GLU A 103 12.94 17.01 -1.85
N ALA A 104 12.39 16.61 -3.01
CA ALA A 104 12.32 17.47 -4.19
C ALA A 104 11.54 18.77 -3.94
N ALA A 105 10.45 18.70 -3.15
CA ALA A 105 9.64 19.85 -2.76
C ALA A 105 10.29 20.75 -1.68
N GLY A 106 11.53 20.48 -1.28
CA GLY A 106 12.24 21.22 -0.23
C GLY A 106 11.89 20.78 1.20
N GLY A 107 11.17 19.66 1.35
CA GLY A 107 10.79 19.08 2.63
C GLY A 107 9.60 19.76 3.33
N GLY A 108 9.50 19.52 4.64
CA GLY A 108 8.56 20.22 5.52
C GLY A 108 7.11 19.73 5.48
N GLU A 109 6.22 20.53 6.09
CA GLU A 109 4.81 20.14 6.31
C GLU A 109 4.03 19.95 5.02
N MET A 110 4.32 20.74 3.99
CA MET A 110 3.63 20.65 2.71
C MET A 110 4.33 19.70 1.74
N GLY A 111 5.67 19.59 1.81
CA GLY A 111 6.45 18.69 0.96
C GLY A 111 6.04 17.22 1.12
N ARG A 112 5.63 16.79 2.32
CA ARG A 112 5.20 15.41 2.59
C ARG A 112 4.02 14.92 1.74
N PHE A 113 3.28 15.85 1.13
CA PHE A 113 2.15 15.53 0.25
C PHE A 113 2.56 15.42 -1.23
N ASN A 114 3.79 15.81 -1.59
CA ASN A 114 4.30 15.63 -2.94
C ASN A 114 4.72 14.17 -3.15
N GLN A 115 4.08 13.50 -4.11
CA GLN A 115 4.30 12.08 -4.44
C GLN A 115 4.57 11.89 -5.95
N GLY A 116 5.21 12.89 -6.58
CA GLY A 116 5.55 12.90 -7.99
C GLY A 116 6.60 13.97 -8.32
N PRO A 117 7.02 14.07 -9.59
CA PRO A 117 7.94 15.11 -10.03
C PRO A 117 7.34 16.50 -9.87
N LEU A 118 8.22 17.48 -9.62
CA LEU A 118 7.86 18.89 -9.74
C LEU A 118 7.75 19.28 -11.23
N PRO A 119 6.96 20.32 -11.56
CA PRO A 119 6.86 20.79 -12.94
C PRO A 119 8.23 21.13 -13.54
N GLY A 120 8.56 20.51 -14.67
CA GLY A 120 9.85 20.67 -15.37
C GLY A 120 10.98 19.79 -14.84
N GLN A 121 10.71 18.88 -13.89
CA GLN A 121 11.65 17.89 -13.35
C GLN A 121 11.20 16.45 -13.64
N GLU A 122 10.33 16.25 -14.63
CA GLU A 122 9.78 14.93 -14.97
C GLU A 122 10.88 13.96 -15.42
N ASP A 123 11.90 14.45 -16.13
CA ASP A 123 13.03 13.63 -16.61
C ASP A 123 13.97 13.17 -15.48
N ASP A 124 13.97 13.89 -14.35
CA ASP A 124 14.77 13.57 -13.16
C ASP A 124 14.05 12.59 -12.22
N TRP A 125 12.78 12.25 -12.51
CA TRP A 125 11.99 11.35 -11.67
C TRP A 125 12.53 9.92 -11.76
N PRO A 126 12.94 9.30 -10.64
CA PRO A 126 13.69 8.05 -10.72
C PRO A 126 12.80 6.81 -10.88
N PHE A 127 11.47 6.92 -10.81
CA PHE A 127 10.55 5.79 -10.78
C PHE A 127 9.68 5.71 -12.03
N GLU A 128 9.27 4.49 -12.37
CA GLU A 128 8.15 4.30 -13.29
C GLU A 128 6.86 4.69 -12.58
N GLY A 129 6.13 5.66 -13.16
CA GLY A 129 4.90 6.17 -12.58
C GLY A 129 5.09 7.04 -11.33
N ASN A 130 3.99 7.67 -10.92
CA ASN A 130 3.88 8.46 -9.69
C ASN A 130 2.46 8.32 -9.14
N PHE A 131 2.19 8.95 -7.99
CA PHE A 131 0.88 8.84 -7.36
C PHE A 131 -0.27 9.26 -8.28
N THR A 132 -0.14 10.38 -9.00
CA THR A 132 -1.23 10.89 -9.86
C THR A 132 -1.51 9.96 -11.02
N THR A 133 -0.47 9.46 -11.70
CA THR A 133 -0.65 8.57 -12.86
C THR A 133 -1.19 7.20 -12.45
N GLU A 134 -0.70 6.64 -11.35
CA GLU A 134 -1.11 5.30 -10.93
C GLU A 134 -2.43 5.28 -10.16
N ALA A 135 -2.70 6.26 -9.30
CA ALA A 135 -3.96 6.31 -8.55
C ALA A 135 -5.15 6.61 -9.45
N GLY A 136 -4.94 7.33 -10.55
CA GLY A 136 -5.96 7.53 -11.58
C GLY A 136 -6.29 6.26 -12.39
N ALA A 137 -5.35 5.31 -12.46
CA ALA A 137 -5.52 4.05 -13.18
C ALA A 137 -6.04 2.90 -12.29
N ALA A 138 -5.84 2.98 -10.97
CA ALA A 138 -6.28 1.98 -10.01
C ALA A 138 -7.72 2.24 -9.53
N THR A 139 -8.51 1.18 -9.38
CA THR A 139 -9.80 1.26 -8.66
C THR A 139 -9.55 1.24 -7.15
N PRO A 140 -10.45 1.80 -6.31
CA PRO A 140 -10.27 1.76 -4.85
C PRO A 140 -10.15 0.33 -4.27
N ALA A 141 -10.78 -0.65 -4.94
CA ALA A 141 -10.70 -2.07 -4.57
C ALA A 141 -9.30 -2.68 -4.81
N ASP A 142 -8.50 -2.09 -5.70
CA ASP A 142 -7.15 -2.58 -6.01
C ASP A 142 -6.14 -2.23 -4.91
N TYR A 143 -6.42 -1.20 -4.09
CA TYR A 143 -5.60 -0.84 -2.93
C TYR A 143 -6.13 -1.47 -1.63
N TYR A 144 -7.46 -1.56 -1.47
CA TYR A 144 -8.10 -2.14 -0.30
C TYR A 144 -9.09 -3.24 -0.72
N PRO A 145 -8.60 -4.48 -0.94
CA PRO A 145 -9.50 -5.57 -1.26
C PRO A 145 -10.46 -5.82 -0.09
N LYS A 146 -11.66 -6.32 -0.41
CA LYS A 146 -12.60 -6.79 0.62
C LYS A 146 -11.93 -7.89 1.44
N THR A 147 -11.91 -7.72 2.75
CA THR A 147 -11.30 -8.69 3.68
C THR A 147 -12.28 -9.73 4.20
N LEU A 148 -13.58 -9.52 4.00
CA LEU A 148 -14.65 -10.43 4.40
C LEU A 148 -15.66 -10.58 3.24
N ASN A 149 -16.03 -11.82 2.96
CA ASN A 149 -17.18 -12.16 2.12
C ASN A 149 -18.37 -12.39 3.06
N VAL A 150 -19.26 -11.40 3.15
CA VAL A 150 -20.41 -11.39 4.08
C VAL A 150 -21.70 -11.68 3.34
#